data_AF-A0A2A4Z0M3-F1
#
_entry.id   AF-A0A2A4Z0M3-F1
#
_cell.length_a   1.000
_cell.length_b   1.000
_cell.length_c   1.000
_cell.angle_alpha   90.00
_cell.angle_beta   90.00
_cell.angle_gamma   90.00
#
_symmetry.space_group_name_H-M   'P 1'
#
loop_
_entity.id
_entity.type
_entity.pdbx_description
1 polymer ?
#
loop_
_entity_poly.entity_id
_entity_poly.type
_entity_poly.pdbx_seq_one_letter_code
_entity_poly.pdbx_strand_id
1 'polypeptide(L)'
;MKKWIPILTFGVLMFLIFEGCKTAAPEIEQDREEVIMRKIGHNILLSSGNAISLVKPIIKEENQYRIQFDSDFGFPPEGLVIIIDSILGNSHLNKSYLVKVEKCETGDVVYSYEVDIFSTLPFSGPVTCQERAQPEDCYEVVILFFEKEEESSNTWLYILLIIIPFFLGLFFFRKKKVELDSNKIKLGDYIYDPKKMVLIRKEKTIELTSKENELLSLLYEFANETVNKETILNKVWGDEGDYVGRTLDVYISKLRKKLENDSSIELKNIRGIGYKLIVEN
;
A
#
# COMPACT_ATOMS: atom_id res chain seq x y z
N MET A 1 32.79 5.86 13.02
CA MET A 1 32.28 7.05 12.30
C MET A 1 31.86 6.66 10.88
N LYS A 2 30.78 7.29 10.38
CA LYS A 2 30.13 7.21 9.04
C LYS A 2 29.23 5.97 8.81
N LYS A 3 27.94 6.06 9.17
CA LYS A 3 26.78 6.67 8.46
C LYS A 3 26.21 5.77 7.35
N TRP A 4 25.46 4.74 7.74
CA TRP A 4 24.49 4.03 6.88
C TRP A 4 23.16 3.90 7.65
N ILE A 5 22.45 5.02 7.76
CA ILE A 5 20.98 5.06 7.93
C ILE A 5 20.50 5.88 6.73
N PRO A 6 20.09 5.22 5.66
CA PRO A 6 18.83 5.59 5.01
C PRO A 6 18.15 4.31 4.47
N ILE A 7 16.84 4.11 4.57
CA ILE A 7 15.87 4.45 3.51
C ILE A 7 14.43 4.35 4.06
N LEU A 8 14.22 3.83 5.28
CA LEU A 8 12.87 3.54 5.78
C LEU A 8 12.14 4.74 6.41
N THR A 9 12.83 5.85 6.68
CA THR A 9 12.24 7.03 7.33
C THR A 9 11.91 8.18 6.37
N PHE A 10 12.31 8.09 5.10
CA PHE A 10 11.99 9.12 4.10
C PHE A 10 10.70 8.82 3.32
N GLY A 11 10.25 7.55 3.28
CA GLY A 11 9.02 7.14 2.61
C GLY A 11 7.72 7.44 3.38
N VAL A 12 7.80 7.70 4.69
CA VAL A 12 6.62 7.95 5.54
C VAL A 12 6.33 9.45 5.71
N LEU A 13 7.31 10.33 5.50
CA LEU A 13 7.11 11.79 5.54
C LEU A 13 6.68 12.38 4.18
N MET A 14 6.78 11.61 3.09
CA MET A 14 6.37 11.98 1.73
C MET A 14 5.01 11.37 1.35
N PHE A 15 4.17 11.06 2.35
CA PHE A 15 2.78 10.64 2.15
C PHE A 15 1.77 11.51 2.91
N LEU A 16 2.25 12.54 3.64
CA LEU A 16 1.41 13.44 4.44
C LEU A 16 1.38 14.90 3.95
N ILE A 17 1.85 15.18 2.71
CA ILE A 17 1.73 16.52 2.09
C ILE A 17 1.22 16.41 0.65
N PHE A 18 0.41 15.38 0.34
CA PHE A 18 -0.33 15.31 -0.93
C PHE A 18 -1.84 15.49 -0.77
N GLU A 19 -2.30 15.82 0.43
CA GLU A 19 -3.62 16.41 0.61
C GLU A 19 -3.48 17.93 0.68
N GLY A 20 -4.04 18.61 -0.31
CA GLY A 20 -4.43 20.00 -0.15
C GLY A 20 -3.66 21.04 -0.95
N CYS A 21 -3.27 20.78 -2.20
CA CYS A 21 -3.30 21.87 -3.17
C CYS A 21 -4.76 22.01 -3.65
N LYS A 22 -5.59 22.71 -2.86
CA LYS A 22 -6.84 23.26 -3.37
C LYS A 22 -6.42 24.32 -4.39
N THR A 23 -6.47 23.95 -5.68
CA THR A 23 -6.33 24.90 -6.77
C THR A 23 -7.40 25.98 -6.61
N ALA A 24 -7.04 27.22 -6.92
CA ALA A 24 -7.91 28.39 -6.93
C ALA A 24 -8.99 28.28 -8.03
N ALA A 25 -9.88 27.30 -7.90
CA ALA A 25 -11.00 27.01 -8.79
C ALA A 25 -12.42 27.39 -8.26
N PRO A 26 -12.68 27.77 -6.99
CA PRO A 26 -14.06 27.82 -6.51
C PRO A 26 -14.88 28.97 -7.11
N GLU A 27 -14.29 30.12 -7.45
CA GLU A 27 -15.05 31.27 -8.00
C GLU A 27 -15.47 31.08 -9.47
N ILE A 28 -14.58 30.57 -10.34
CA ILE A 28 -14.90 30.38 -11.77
C ILE A 28 -15.91 29.23 -11.99
N GLU A 29 -15.90 28.24 -11.11
CA GLU A 29 -16.84 27.10 -11.15
C GLU A 29 -18.23 27.51 -10.67
N GLN A 30 -18.31 28.34 -9.64
CA GLN A 30 -19.57 28.89 -9.11
C GLN A 30 -20.33 29.72 -10.17
N ASP A 31 -19.62 30.55 -10.94
CA ASP A 31 -20.24 31.35 -12.02
C ASP A 31 -20.82 30.47 -13.14
N ARG A 32 -20.25 29.27 -13.36
CA ARG A 32 -20.73 28.34 -14.40
C ARG A 32 -22.01 27.63 -13.99
N GLU A 33 -22.16 27.27 -12.73
CA GLU A 33 -23.38 26.64 -12.19
C GLU A 33 -24.57 27.59 -12.32
N GLU A 34 -24.38 28.88 -11.99
CA GLU A 34 -25.43 29.89 -12.14
C GLU A 34 -25.88 30.07 -13.60
N VAL A 35 -24.94 30.04 -14.55
CA VAL A 35 -25.26 30.11 -15.99
C VAL A 35 -26.09 28.90 -16.43
N ILE A 36 -25.78 27.70 -15.94
CA ILE A 36 -26.55 26.49 -16.22
C ILE A 36 -27.97 26.61 -15.66
N MET A 37 -28.13 27.09 -14.42
CA MET A 37 -29.45 27.30 -13.81
C MET A 37 -30.29 28.32 -14.58
N ARG A 38 -29.68 29.41 -15.04
CA ARG A 38 -30.36 30.38 -15.93
C ARG A 38 -30.79 29.75 -17.24
N LYS A 39 -29.96 28.89 -17.84
CA LYS A 39 -30.28 28.17 -19.07
C LYS A 39 -31.47 27.22 -18.88
N ILE A 40 -31.57 26.56 -17.72
CA ILE A 40 -32.72 25.73 -17.36
C ILE A 40 -33.99 26.60 -17.30
N GLY A 41 -33.98 27.66 -16.49
CA GLY A 41 -35.14 28.56 -16.37
C GLY A 41 -35.59 29.14 -17.71
N HIS A 42 -34.65 29.52 -18.57
CA HIS A 42 -34.94 30.01 -19.91
C HIS A 42 -35.68 28.96 -20.77
N ASN A 43 -35.21 27.72 -20.80
CA ASN A 43 -35.86 26.66 -21.59
C ASN A 43 -37.23 26.26 -21.03
N ILE A 44 -37.42 26.35 -19.71
CA ILE A 44 -38.73 26.11 -19.08
C ILE A 44 -39.75 27.15 -19.60
N LEU A 45 -39.42 28.45 -19.53
CA LEU A 45 -40.29 29.51 -20.04
C LEU A 45 -40.57 29.37 -21.55
N LEU A 46 -39.54 29.04 -22.34
CA LEU A 46 -39.74 28.78 -23.77
C LEU A 46 -40.71 27.62 -24.03
N SER A 47 -40.61 26.53 -23.24
CA SER A 47 -41.49 25.37 -23.38
C SER A 47 -42.94 25.65 -22.96
N SER A 48 -43.16 26.61 -22.06
CA SER A 48 -44.50 27.08 -21.68
C SER A 48 -45.08 28.10 -22.67
N GLY A 49 -44.36 28.41 -23.77
CA GLY A 49 -44.76 29.38 -24.78
C GLY A 49 -44.45 30.83 -24.41
N ASN A 50 -43.69 31.08 -23.34
CA ASN A 50 -43.35 32.41 -22.87
C ASN A 50 -41.90 32.79 -23.22
N ALA A 51 -41.74 33.60 -24.28
CA ALA A 51 -40.42 34.06 -24.73
C ALA A 51 -39.99 35.43 -24.16
N ILE A 52 -40.85 36.08 -23.36
CA ILE A 52 -40.64 37.47 -22.92
C ILE A 52 -40.22 37.52 -21.44
N SER A 53 -40.81 36.65 -20.62
CA SER A 53 -40.55 36.64 -19.19
C SER A 53 -39.10 36.35 -18.85
N LEU A 54 -38.65 36.93 -17.75
CA LEU A 54 -37.28 36.82 -17.29
C LEU A 54 -37.16 35.77 -16.19
N VAL A 55 -36.00 35.13 -16.16
CA VAL A 55 -35.54 34.35 -15.01
C VAL A 55 -34.94 35.36 -14.02
N LYS A 56 -35.49 35.41 -12.81
CA LYS A 56 -34.99 36.27 -11.71
C LYS A 56 -33.60 35.79 -11.26
N PRO A 57 -32.85 36.59 -10.48
CA PRO A 57 -31.55 36.18 -9.95
C PRO A 57 -31.63 34.82 -9.25
N ILE A 58 -30.69 33.93 -9.58
CA ILE A 58 -30.65 32.59 -8.99
C ILE A 58 -30.26 32.71 -7.52
N ILE A 59 -31.06 32.13 -6.64
CA ILE A 59 -30.75 32.07 -5.22
C ILE A 59 -30.00 30.77 -4.96
N LYS A 60 -28.74 30.89 -4.51
CA LYS A 60 -27.87 29.76 -4.17
C LYS A 60 -27.78 29.61 -2.65
N GLU A 61 -28.09 28.41 -2.18
CA GLU A 61 -27.82 27.91 -0.83
C GLU A 61 -26.87 26.71 -0.95
N GLU A 62 -26.19 26.29 0.12
CA GLU A 62 -25.00 25.41 0.09
C GLU A 62 -25.02 24.30 -1.00
N ASN A 63 -26.12 23.53 -1.10
CA ASN A 63 -26.32 22.48 -2.10
C ASN A 63 -27.65 22.63 -2.88
N GLN A 64 -28.25 23.81 -2.87
CA GLN A 64 -29.58 24.06 -3.43
C GLN A 64 -29.60 25.31 -4.29
N TYR A 65 -30.25 25.20 -5.44
CA TYR A 65 -30.47 26.29 -6.38
C TYR A 65 -31.95 26.54 -6.54
N ARG A 66 -32.38 27.78 -6.32
CA ARG A 66 -33.76 28.22 -6.50
C ARG A 66 -33.85 29.16 -7.70
N ILE A 67 -34.64 28.74 -8.68
CA ILE A 67 -34.94 29.45 -9.92
C ILE A 67 -36.32 30.08 -9.77
N GLN A 68 -36.35 31.41 -9.79
CA GLN A 68 -37.57 32.20 -9.70
C GLN A 68 -37.89 32.83 -11.06
N PHE A 69 -39.17 33.03 -11.33
CA PHE A 69 -39.65 33.56 -12.59
C PHE A 69 -40.38 34.89 -12.38
N ASP A 70 -40.40 35.73 -13.42
CA ASP A 70 -41.11 37.01 -13.40
C ASP A 70 -42.60 36.88 -13.74
N SER A 71 -43.03 35.73 -14.24
CA SER A 71 -44.42 35.43 -14.54
C SER A 71 -44.80 34.01 -14.15
N ASP A 72 -46.10 33.82 -13.96
CA ASP A 72 -46.72 32.52 -13.80
C ASP A 72 -46.54 31.69 -15.09
N PHE A 73 -46.55 30.36 -14.94
CA PHE A 73 -46.47 29.44 -16.08
C PHE A 73 -47.10 28.10 -15.72
N GLY A 74 -47.70 27.44 -16.71
CA GLY A 74 -48.07 26.02 -16.63
C GLY A 74 -46.97 25.14 -17.21
N PHE A 75 -46.88 23.89 -16.76
CA PHE A 75 -45.88 22.96 -17.30
C PHE A 75 -46.39 21.52 -17.38
N PRO A 76 -46.05 20.77 -18.46
CA PRO A 76 -46.18 19.32 -18.48
C PRO A 76 -45.01 18.68 -17.72
N PRO A 77 -45.26 17.76 -16.77
CA PRO A 77 -44.21 17.09 -16.00
C PRO A 77 -43.11 16.43 -16.85
N GLU A 78 -43.48 15.78 -17.95
CA GLU A 78 -42.54 15.13 -18.86
C GLU A 78 -41.59 16.12 -19.56
N GLY A 79 -42.13 17.24 -20.04
CA GLY A 79 -41.33 18.29 -20.68
C GLY A 79 -40.33 18.92 -19.72
N LEU A 80 -40.75 19.17 -18.47
CA LEU A 80 -39.87 19.71 -17.43
C LEU A 80 -38.68 18.77 -17.15
N VAL A 81 -38.94 17.47 -17.01
CA VAL A 81 -37.91 16.45 -16.76
C VAL A 81 -36.90 16.41 -17.91
N ILE A 82 -37.38 16.36 -19.16
CA ILE A 82 -36.51 16.31 -20.36
C ILE A 82 -35.61 17.55 -20.44
N ILE A 83 -36.17 18.75 -20.20
CA ILE A 83 -35.40 20.00 -20.27
C ILE A 83 -34.28 20.00 -19.24
N ILE A 84 -34.60 19.68 -17.99
CA ILE A 84 -33.62 19.72 -16.90
C ILE A 84 -32.57 18.63 -17.07
N ASP A 85 -32.99 17.40 -17.35
CA ASP A 85 -32.07 16.26 -17.48
C ASP A 85 -31.15 16.41 -18.69
N SER A 86 -31.65 16.89 -19.83
CA SER A 86 -30.80 17.15 -20.99
C SER A 86 -29.78 18.26 -20.75
N ILE A 87 -30.09 19.27 -19.93
CA ILE A 87 -29.14 20.36 -19.62
C ILE A 87 -28.13 19.91 -18.57
N LEU A 88 -28.57 19.27 -17.49
CA LEU A 88 -27.71 18.80 -16.41
C LEU A 88 -26.84 17.61 -16.83
N GLY A 89 -27.40 16.64 -17.57
CA GLY A 89 -26.65 15.47 -18.06
C GLY A 89 -25.60 15.80 -19.12
N ASN A 90 -25.76 16.90 -19.87
CA ASN A 90 -24.73 17.42 -20.77
C ASN A 90 -23.74 18.38 -20.08
N SER A 91 -23.92 18.66 -18.79
CA SER A 91 -23.03 19.52 -18.02
C SER A 91 -21.91 18.72 -17.36
N HIS A 92 -20.91 19.39 -16.80
CA HIS A 92 -19.84 18.76 -16.03
C HIS A 92 -20.26 18.43 -14.58
N LEU A 93 -21.53 18.63 -14.23
CA LEU A 93 -22.07 18.42 -12.89
C LEU A 93 -22.38 16.92 -12.72
N ASN A 94 -21.34 16.14 -12.43
CA ASN A 94 -21.44 14.70 -12.15
C ASN A 94 -22.04 14.43 -10.76
N LYS A 95 -23.18 15.04 -10.43
CA LYS A 95 -23.85 14.94 -9.13
C LYS A 95 -25.29 14.48 -9.29
N SER A 96 -25.74 13.57 -8.43
CA SER A 96 -27.16 13.21 -8.33
C SER A 96 -27.95 14.42 -7.82
N TYR A 97 -29.21 14.53 -8.25
CA TYR A 97 -30.01 15.73 -7.98
C TYR A 97 -31.49 15.44 -7.77
N LEU A 98 -32.12 16.25 -6.93
CA LEU A 98 -33.55 16.24 -6.62
C LEU A 98 -34.14 17.57 -7.10
N VAL A 99 -35.14 17.49 -7.96
CA VAL A 99 -35.88 18.67 -8.43
C VAL A 99 -37.21 18.74 -7.69
N LYS A 100 -37.55 19.93 -7.22
CA LYS A 100 -38.85 20.28 -6.63
C LYS A 100 -39.41 21.50 -7.36
N VAL A 101 -40.72 21.52 -7.54
CA VAL A 101 -41.48 22.67 -7.99
C VAL A 101 -42.36 23.10 -6.84
N GLU A 102 -42.13 24.29 -6.33
CA GLU A 102 -42.79 24.85 -5.15
C GLU A 102 -43.70 26.02 -5.56
N LYS A 103 -44.84 26.20 -4.87
CA LYS A 103 -45.63 27.43 -5.04
C LYS A 103 -44.92 28.63 -4.42
N CYS A 104 -44.93 29.77 -5.09
CA CYS A 104 -44.26 30.99 -4.60
C CYS A 104 -44.75 31.45 -3.22
N GLU A 105 -46.07 31.39 -2.96
CA GLU A 105 -46.68 31.95 -1.75
C GLU A 105 -46.59 31.00 -0.55
N THR A 106 -46.85 29.72 -0.77
CA THR A 106 -46.96 28.74 0.32
C THR A 106 -45.71 27.90 0.52
N GLY A 107 -44.84 27.82 -0.49
CA GLY A 107 -43.69 26.90 -0.49
C GLY A 107 -44.09 25.42 -0.62
N ASP A 108 -45.37 25.13 -0.89
CA ASP A 108 -45.84 23.75 -1.03
C ASP A 108 -45.24 23.11 -2.29
N VAL A 109 -44.73 21.88 -2.14
CA VAL A 109 -44.20 21.10 -3.25
C VAL A 109 -45.36 20.55 -4.09
N VAL A 110 -45.46 21.02 -5.32
CA VAL A 110 -46.49 20.61 -6.30
C VAL A 110 -46.01 19.45 -7.18
N TYR A 111 -44.71 19.40 -7.45
CA TYR A 111 -44.09 18.34 -8.24
C TYR A 111 -42.65 18.11 -7.79
N SER A 112 -42.17 16.87 -7.82
CA SER A 112 -40.77 16.56 -7.51
C SER A 112 -40.33 15.26 -8.15
N TYR A 113 -39.06 15.16 -8.52
CA TYR A 113 -38.46 13.93 -9.01
C TYR A 113 -36.95 13.90 -8.70
N GLU A 114 -36.41 12.70 -8.58
CA GLU A 114 -35.01 12.44 -8.26
C GLU A 114 -34.31 11.76 -9.43
N VAL A 115 -33.06 12.15 -9.68
CA VAL A 115 -32.17 11.52 -10.65
C VAL A 115 -30.87 11.12 -9.95
N ASP A 116 -30.65 9.81 -9.86
CA ASP A 116 -29.40 9.24 -9.38
C ASP A 116 -28.51 8.81 -10.55
N ILE A 117 -27.46 9.58 -10.82
CA ILE A 117 -26.50 9.34 -11.91
C ILE A 117 -25.73 8.02 -11.70
N PHE A 118 -25.62 7.56 -10.45
CA PHE A 118 -24.92 6.32 -10.10
C PHE A 118 -25.83 5.09 -10.10
N SER A 119 -27.13 5.26 -10.34
CA SER A 119 -28.06 4.16 -10.49
C SER A 119 -27.95 3.54 -11.89
N THR A 120 -27.97 2.21 -11.98
CA THR A 120 -27.91 1.49 -13.26
C THR A 120 -29.22 1.53 -14.07
N LEU A 121 -30.20 2.27 -13.58
CA LEU A 121 -31.52 2.41 -14.18
C LEU A 121 -31.64 3.83 -14.75
N PRO A 122 -31.74 4.00 -16.08
CA PRO A 122 -31.76 5.33 -16.72
C PRO A 122 -32.98 6.19 -16.36
N PHE A 123 -33.97 5.63 -15.66
CA PHE A 123 -35.21 6.29 -15.22
C PHE A 123 -35.70 5.66 -13.89
N SER A 124 -34.95 5.81 -12.80
CA SER A 124 -35.36 5.25 -11.49
C SER A 124 -35.86 6.28 -10.47
N GLY A 125 -36.42 7.39 -10.94
CA GLY A 125 -37.35 8.18 -10.13
C GLY A 125 -38.79 7.74 -10.43
N PRO A 126 -39.68 7.56 -9.44
CA PRO A 126 -41.10 7.41 -9.72
C PRO A 126 -41.61 8.72 -10.31
N VAL A 127 -41.74 8.80 -11.64
CA VAL A 127 -42.33 9.98 -12.30
C VAL A 127 -43.84 9.96 -12.03
N THR A 128 -44.22 10.55 -10.90
CA THR A 128 -45.63 10.71 -10.56
C THR A 128 -46.27 11.72 -11.51
N CYS A 129 -47.47 11.46 -12.04
CA CYS A 129 -48.27 12.43 -12.80
C CYS A 129 -47.81 12.75 -14.24
N GLN A 130 -47.17 11.83 -14.98
CA GLN A 130 -46.72 12.04 -16.38
C GLN A 130 -47.79 12.61 -17.33
N GLU A 131 -49.07 12.27 -17.13
CA GLU A 131 -50.15 12.66 -18.05
C GLU A 131 -50.96 13.91 -17.64
N ARG A 132 -50.59 14.59 -16.54
CA ARG A 132 -51.33 15.77 -16.05
C ARG A 132 -50.47 17.02 -16.10
N ALA A 133 -50.77 17.91 -17.04
CA ALA A 133 -50.19 19.24 -17.05
C ALA A 133 -50.59 20.02 -15.80
N GLN A 134 -49.63 20.71 -15.20
CA GLN A 134 -49.89 21.61 -14.08
C GLN A 134 -50.49 22.92 -14.63
N PRO A 135 -51.51 23.47 -13.94
CA PRO A 135 -52.14 24.73 -14.35
C PRO A 135 -51.16 25.89 -14.22
N GLU A 136 -51.44 26.98 -14.92
CA GLU A 136 -50.71 28.24 -14.80
C GLU A 136 -50.90 28.83 -13.39
N ASP A 137 -49.80 28.94 -12.66
CA ASP A 137 -49.71 29.47 -11.29
C ASP A 137 -48.28 29.98 -11.05
N CYS A 138 -48.05 30.64 -9.91
CA CYS A 138 -46.71 31.07 -9.53
C CYS A 138 -45.91 29.90 -8.96
N TYR A 139 -44.91 29.45 -9.71
CA TYR A 139 -44.01 28.37 -9.31
C TYR A 139 -42.55 28.82 -9.24
N GLU A 140 -41.81 28.16 -8.36
CA GLU A 140 -40.35 28.23 -8.28
C GLU A 140 -39.76 26.83 -8.47
N VAL A 141 -38.66 26.73 -9.19
CA VAL A 141 -37.97 25.46 -9.42
C VAL A 141 -36.75 25.39 -8.53
N VAL A 142 -36.70 24.36 -7.69
CA VAL A 142 -35.64 24.12 -6.72
C VAL A 142 -34.88 22.86 -7.12
N ILE A 143 -33.58 22.97 -7.29
CA ILE A 143 -32.69 21.85 -7.61
C ILE A 143 -31.72 21.65 -6.45
N LEU A 144 -31.79 20.50 -5.80
CA LEU A 144 -30.89 20.10 -4.72
C LEU A 144 -29.89 19.09 -5.25
N PHE A 145 -28.60 19.38 -5.16
CA PHE A 145 -27.55 18.42 -5.50
C PHE A 145 -27.15 17.61 -4.26
N PHE A 146 -26.97 16.32 -4.45
CA PHE A 146 -26.46 15.44 -3.41
C PHE A 146 -25.38 14.54 -4.02
N GLU A 147 -24.26 14.44 -3.32
CA GLU A 147 -23.25 13.43 -3.58
C GLU A 147 -23.61 12.23 -2.72
N LYS A 148 -23.70 11.04 -3.34
CA LYS A 148 -23.78 9.81 -2.55
C LYS A 148 -22.46 9.74 -1.81
N GLU A 149 -22.50 9.78 -0.47
CA GLU A 149 -21.33 9.49 0.33
C GLU A 149 -20.77 8.17 -0.21
N GLU A 150 -19.54 8.22 -0.76
CA GLU A 150 -18.77 7.01 -0.92
C GLU A 150 -18.75 6.41 0.47
N GLU A 151 -19.56 5.38 0.70
CA GLU A 151 -19.41 4.54 1.87
C GLU A 151 -17.93 4.22 1.86
N SER A 152 -17.22 4.81 2.82
CA SER A 152 -15.87 4.43 3.18
C SER A 152 -16.01 3.01 3.69
N SER A 153 -16.22 2.10 2.73
CA SER A 153 -15.95 0.71 2.85
C SER A 153 -14.55 0.75 3.41
N ASN A 154 -14.47 0.30 4.65
CA ASN A 154 -13.27 0.24 5.41
C ASN A 154 -12.32 -0.82 4.80
N THR A 155 -12.16 -0.81 3.47
CA THR A 155 -11.07 -1.37 2.69
C THR A 155 -9.75 -1.02 3.33
N TRP A 156 -9.58 0.19 3.88
CA TRP A 156 -8.41 0.54 4.69
C TRP A 156 -8.28 -0.30 5.97
N LEU A 157 -9.36 -0.70 6.66
CA LEU A 157 -9.31 -1.66 7.77
C LEU A 157 -8.91 -3.05 7.27
N TYR A 158 -9.34 -3.48 6.08
CA TYR A 158 -8.86 -4.73 5.48
C TYR A 158 -7.39 -4.65 5.05
N ILE A 159 -6.96 -3.50 4.56
CA ILE A 159 -5.55 -3.20 4.27
C ILE A 159 -4.75 -3.21 5.58
N LEU A 160 -5.28 -2.68 6.69
CA LEU A 160 -4.68 -2.82 8.01
C LEU A 160 -4.68 -4.29 8.47
N LEU A 161 -5.72 -5.08 8.22
CA LEU A 161 -5.73 -6.52 8.49
C LEU A 161 -4.76 -7.32 7.61
N ILE A 162 -4.21 -6.76 6.52
CA ILE A 162 -3.16 -7.39 5.71
C ILE A 162 -1.78 -6.84 6.10
N ILE A 163 -1.66 -5.53 6.30
CA ILE A 163 -0.43 -4.82 6.66
C ILE A 163 -0.02 -5.16 8.10
N ILE A 164 -0.96 -5.22 9.05
CA ILE A 164 -0.66 -5.55 10.45
C ILE A 164 -0.07 -6.96 10.57
N PRO A 165 -0.60 -8.04 9.97
CA PRO A 165 0.07 -9.34 9.92
C PRO A 165 1.23 -9.42 8.92
N PHE A 166 1.33 -8.54 7.91
CA PHE A 166 2.54 -8.45 7.09
C PHE A 166 3.71 -7.81 7.85
N PHE A 167 3.45 -6.81 8.70
CA PHE A 167 4.43 -6.16 9.57
C PHE A 167 4.66 -6.93 10.87
N LEU A 168 3.64 -7.52 11.51
CA LEU A 168 3.79 -8.51 12.58
C LEU A 168 4.45 -9.77 12.03
N GLY A 169 4.14 -10.17 10.81
CA GLY A 169 4.82 -11.22 10.06
C GLY A 169 6.28 -10.84 9.86
N LEU A 170 6.60 -9.67 9.30
CA LEU A 170 7.97 -9.18 9.19
C LEU A 170 8.66 -8.99 10.54
N PHE A 171 7.94 -8.71 11.64
CA PHE A 171 8.51 -8.47 12.98
C PHE A 171 8.73 -9.77 13.76
N PHE A 172 7.80 -10.74 13.68
CA PHE A 172 7.96 -12.10 14.22
C PHE A 172 8.91 -12.93 13.35
N PHE A 173 8.90 -12.77 12.02
CA PHE A 173 9.92 -13.34 11.12
C PHE A 173 11.26 -12.59 11.18
N ARG A 174 11.35 -11.50 11.95
CA ARG A 174 12.63 -10.91 12.38
C ARG A 174 13.10 -11.39 13.76
N LYS A 175 12.59 -12.51 14.26
CA LYS A 175 13.35 -13.38 15.17
C LYS A 175 13.24 -14.85 14.78
N LYS A 176 14.39 -15.34 14.28
CA LYS A 176 14.77 -16.74 14.09
C LYS A 176 14.19 -17.40 12.84
N LYS A 177 14.72 -17.00 11.66
CA LYS A 177 14.98 -17.94 10.57
C LYS A 177 15.89 -19.03 11.13
N VAL A 178 15.32 -20.14 11.60
CA VAL A 178 16.05 -21.41 11.61
C VAL A 178 16.13 -21.79 10.15
N GLU A 179 17.16 -21.26 9.51
CA GLU A 179 17.67 -21.84 8.27
C GLU A 179 18.04 -23.27 8.64
N LEU A 180 17.42 -24.26 7.98
CA LEU A 180 18.03 -25.58 7.88
C LEU A 180 19.37 -25.36 7.17
N ASP A 181 20.38 -25.09 7.98
CA ASP A 181 21.74 -24.83 7.58
C ASP A 181 22.26 -26.15 6.99
N SER A 182 22.18 -26.29 5.68
CA SER A 182 22.68 -27.43 4.91
C SER A 182 24.20 -27.62 5.05
N ASN A 183 24.89 -26.75 5.80
CA ASN A 183 26.35 -26.75 5.97
C ASN A 183 26.78 -27.11 7.39
N LYS A 184 25.89 -27.66 8.22
CA LYS A 184 26.31 -28.30 9.48
C LYS A 184 26.93 -29.65 9.18
N ILE A 185 28.20 -29.77 9.49
CA ILE A 185 29.02 -30.94 9.23
C ILE A 185 29.08 -31.77 10.51
N LYS A 186 28.81 -33.07 10.43
CA LYS A 186 29.08 -34.00 11.54
C LYS A 186 30.58 -34.32 11.54
N LEU A 187 31.25 -34.00 12.63
CA LEU A 187 32.67 -34.27 12.86
C LEU A 187 32.75 -35.04 14.17
N GLY A 188 32.80 -36.37 14.13
CA GLY A 188 32.66 -37.22 15.32
C GLY A 188 31.35 -36.93 16.08
N ASP A 189 31.47 -36.63 17.37
CA ASP A 189 30.39 -36.16 18.26
C ASP A 189 30.12 -34.65 18.15
N TYR A 190 30.93 -33.91 17.40
CA TYR A 190 30.76 -32.47 17.19
C TYR A 190 29.90 -32.20 15.95
N ILE A 191 29.06 -31.17 16.07
CA ILE A 191 28.43 -30.51 14.93
C ILE A 191 29.30 -29.29 14.64
N TYR A 192 30.04 -29.36 13.55
CA TYR A 192 30.87 -28.27 13.05
C TYR A 192 30.06 -27.36 12.13
N ASP A 193 30.05 -26.07 12.41
CA ASP A 193 29.41 -25.04 11.60
C ASP A 193 30.49 -24.06 11.09
N PRO A 194 31.00 -24.24 9.85
CA PRO A 194 32.05 -23.39 9.28
C PRO A 194 31.62 -21.93 9.12
N LYS A 195 30.32 -21.66 8.94
CA LYS A 195 29.80 -20.29 8.74
C LYS A 195 29.77 -19.53 10.04
N LYS A 196 29.34 -20.19 11.12
CA LYS A 196 29.29 -19.59 12.45
C LYS A 196 30.62 -19.68 13.20
N MET A 197 31.60 -20.39 12.65
CA MET A 197 32.91 -20.65 13.28
C MET A 197 32.73 -21.30 14.66
N VAL A 198 31.83 -22.27 14.79
CA VAL A 198 31.55 -22.95 16.06
C VAL A 198 31.60 -24.46 15.94
N LEU A 199 32.04 -25.10 17.02
CA LEU A 199 31.89 -26.53 17.27
C LEU A 199 30.86 -26.72 18.37
N ILE A 200 29.83 -27.51 18.11
CA ILE A 200 28.75 -27.78 19.07
C ILE A 200 28.82 -29.25 19.46
N ARG A 201 28.98 -29.54 20.74
CA ARG A 201 28.87 -30.92 21.26
C ARG A 201 27.95 -30.95 22.47
N LYS A 202 26.90 -31.76 22.37
CA LYS A 202 25.79 -31.78 23.33
C LYS A 202 25.23 -30.35 23.48
N GLU A 203 25.43 -29.71 24.63
CA GLU A 203 24.97 -28.34 24.93
C GLU A 203 26.11 -27.32 25.04
N LYS A 204 27.36 -27.73 24.76
CA LYS A 204 28.52 -26.83 24.81
C LYS A 204 28.87 -26.34 23.40
N THR A 205 28.91 -25.02 23.25
CA THR A 205 29.40 -24.35 22.04
C THR A 205 30.82 -23.88 22.27
N ILE A 206 31.73 -24.25 21.38
CA ILE A 206 33.12 -23.83 21.37
C ILE A 206 33.34 -22.94 20.15
N GLU A 207 33.71 -21.69 20.39
CA GLU A 207 34.01 -20.74 19.32
C GLU A 207 35.40 -21.01 18.71
N LEU A 208 35.51 -20.88 17.39
CA LEU A 208 36.74 -20.94 16.63
C LEU A 208 37.10 -19.53 16.16
N THR A 209 38.38 -19.22 16.19
CA THR A 209 38.92 -18.04 15.50
C THR A 209 38.91 -18.27 13.97
N SER A 210 39.02 -17.19 13.17
CA SER A 210 39.03 -17.31 11.70
C SER A 210 40.05 -18.33 11.19
N LYS A 211 41.30 -18.25 11.67
CA LYS A 211 42.38 -19.17 11.26
C LYS A 211 42.16 -20.61 11.73
N GLU A 212 41.59 -20.81 12.92
CA GLU A 212 41.21 -22.16 13.39
C GLU A 212 40.11 -22.75 12.53
N ASN A 213 39.12 -21.93 12.13
CA ASN A 213 38.03 -22.34 11.28
C ASN A 213 38.49 -22.70 9.87
N GLU A 214 39.34 -21.86 9.26
CA GLU A 214 39.95 -22.11 7.95
C GLU A 214 40.81 -23.38 7.96
N LEU A 215 41.65 -23.54 8.98
CA LEU A 215 42.50 -24.72 9.15
C LEU A 215 41.67 -26.00 9.33
N LEU A 216 40.64 -25.97 10.18
CA LEU A 216 39.78 -27.11 10.42
C LEU A 216 38.96 -27.47 9.17
N SER A 217 38.42 -26.47 8.47
CA SER A 217 37.72 -26.66 7.19
C SER A 217 38.62 -27.35 6.16
N LEU A 218 39.86 -26.88 6.01
CA LEU A 218 40.82 -27.49 5.09
C LEU A 218 41.16 -28.93 5.47
N LEU A 219 41.43 -29.19 6.75
CA LEU A 219 41.74 -30.55 7.20
C LEU A 219 40.54 -31.50 7.10
N TYR A 220 39.32 -30.98 7.24
CA TYR A 220 38.10 -31.75 7.06
C TYR A 220 37.79 -32.06 5.59
N GLU A 221 38.07 -31.14 4.67
CA GLU A 221 37.96 -31.37 3.22
C GLU A 221 38.79 -32.60 2.78
N PHE A 222 39.95 -32.80 3.42
CA PHE A 222 40.84 -33.94 3.23
C PHE A 222 40.81 -34.90 4.43
N ALA A 223 39.65 -35.07 5.07
CA ALA A 223 39.52 -35.96 6.22
C ALA A 223 40.00 -37.37 5.86
N ASN A 224 40.72 -38.00 6.79
CA ASN A 224 41.39 -39.29 6.60
C ASN A 224 42.51 -39.31 5.54
N GLU A 225 42.94 -38.17 5.03
CA GLU A 225 44.11 -38.00 4.16
C GLU A 225 45.19 -37.12 4.81
N THR A 226 46.44 -37.20 4.32
CA THR A 226 47.55 -36.39 4.84
C THR A 226 47.69 -35.13 4.00
N VAL A 227 47.58 -33.96 4.61
CA VAL A 227 47.78 -32.67 3.95
C VAL A 227 49.19 -32.15 4.26
N ASN A 228 49.94 -31.79 3.21
CA ASN A 228 51.31 -31.28 3.35
C ASN A 228 51.33 -29.92 4.08
N LYS A 229 52.32 -29.70 4.96
CA LYS A 229 52.50 -28.43 5.68
C LYS A 229 52.53 -27.23 4.75
N GLU A 230 53.25 -27.31 3.63
CA GLU A 230 53.35 -26.22 2.67
C GLU A 230 51.98 -25.87 2.08
N THR A 231 51.17 -26.88 1.75
CA THR A 231 49.80 -26.69 1.25
C THR A 231 48.91 -26.03 2.29
N ILE A 232 48.99 -26.44 3.56
CA ILE A 232 48.22 -25.83 4.65
C ILE A 232 48.62 -24.36 4.84
N LEU A 233 49.94 -24.09 4.89
CA LEU A 233 50.47 -22.74 5.05
C LEU A 233 50.03 -21.84 3.89
N ASN A 234 50.14 -22.30 2.66
CA ASN A 234 49.74 -21.50 1.49
C ASN A 234 48.24 -21.23 1.45
N LYS A 235 47.39 -22.22 1.77
CA LYS A 235 45.93 -22.04 1.72
C LYS A 235 45.38 -21.18 2.85
N VAL A 236 45.93 -21.29 4.07
CA VAL A 236 45.39 -20.60 5.26
C VAL A 236 46.15 -19.31 5.57
N TRP A 237 47.41 -19.17 5.15
CA TRP A 237 48.28 -18.03 5.44
C TRP A 237 49.04 -17.47 4.23
N GLY A 238 48.73 -17.87 2.99
CA GLY A 238 49.50 -17.52 1.78
C GLY A 238 49.74 -16.02 1.54
N ASP A 239 48.93 -15.15 2.15
CA ASP A 239 49.03 -13.70 2.04
C ASP A 239 49.88 -13.03 3.15
N GLU A 240 50.36 -13.78 4.16
CA GLU A 240 50.93 -13.23 5.40
C GLU A 240 52.47 -13.28 5.52
N GLY A 241 53.21 -13.63 4.45
CA GLY A 241 54.68 -13.58 4.41
C GLY A 241 55.40 -14.71 5.19
N ASP A 242 56.74 -14.75 5.10
CA ASP A 242 57.61 -15.92 5.40
C ASP A 242 57.69 -16.39 6.87
N TYR A 243 56.86 -15.89 7.80
CA TYR A 243 57.04 -16.10 9.25
C TYR A 243 56.04 -17.08 9.92
N VAL A 244 55.50 -18.04 9.16
CA VAL A 244 54.29 -18.78 9.60
C VAL A 244 54.55 -20.23 10.05
N GLY A 245 55.73 -20.80 9.80
CA GLY A 245 56.01 -22.22 10.10
C GLY A 245 55.78 -22.64 11.57
N ARG A 246 56.15 -21.79 12.54
CA ARG A 246 55.90 -22.03 13.99
C ARG A 246 54.45 -21.74 14.41
N THR A 247 53.71 -21.02 13.59
CA THR A 247 52.32 -20.61 13.86
C THR A 247 51.36 -21.77 13.59
N LEU A 248 51.59 -22.57 12.54
CA LEU A 248 50.76 -23.74 12.22
C LEU A 248 50.68 -24.75 13.39
N ASP A 249 51.82 -25.11 13.97
CA ASP A 249 51.89 -26.09 15.06
C ASP A 249 51.12 -25.61 16.33
N VAL A 250 51.09 -24.29 16.56
CA VAL A 250 50.30 -23.67 17.65
C VAL A 250 48.81 -23.81 17.37
N TYR A 251 48.36 -23.52 16.14
CA TYR A 251 46.95 -23.67 15.77
C TYR A 251 46.48 -25.13 15.78
N ILE A 252 47.32 -26.06 15.34
CA ILE A 252 47.06 -27.50 15.48
C ILE A 252 46.91 -27.88 16.96
N SER A 253 47.77 -27.36 17.83
CA SER A 253 47.69 -27.63 19.27
C SER A 253 46.42 -27.04 19.91
N LYS A 254 45.98 -25.86 19.47
CA LYS A 254 44.71 -25.26 19.92
C LYS A 254 43.50 -26.07 19.44
N LEU A 255 43.47 -26.47 18.18
CA LEU A 255 42.40 -27.31 17.63
C LEU A 255 42.34 -28.67 18.34
N ARG A 256 43.48 -29.30 18.63
CA ARG A 256 43.53 -30.53 19.44
C ARG A 256 42.86 -30.35 20.79
N LYS A 257 43.19 -29.28 21.53
CA LYS A 257 42.54 -29.01 22.83
C LYS A 257 41.04 -28.79 22.70
N LYS A 258 40.56 -28.15 21.63
CA LYS A 258 39.12 -27.95 21.41
C LYS A 258 38.37 -29.25 21.09
N LEU A 259 39.07 -30.20 20.44
CA LEU A 259 38.54 -31.50 20.03
C LEU A 259 38.85 -32.64 21.01
N GLU A 260 39.63 -32.39 22.07
CA GLU A 260 40.18 -33.41 22.98
C GLU A 260 39.11 -34.26 23.69
N ASN A 261 37.90 -33.74 23.80
CA ASN A 261 36.83 -34.42 24.51
C ASN A 261 36.21 -35.56 23.71
N ASP A 262 36.54 -35.72 22.43
CA ASP A 262 36.04 -36.75 21.53
C ASP A 262 37.17 -37.66 21.04
N SER A 263 37.10 -38.93 21.38
CA SER A 263 38.10 -39.93 20.99
C SER A 263 37.96 -40.41 19.54
N SER A 264 36.84 -40.13 18.87
CA SER A 264 36.62 -40.49 17.46
C SER A 264 37.33 -39.55 16.47
N ILE A 265 37.89 -38.45 16.97
CA ILE A 265 38.60 -37.45 16.18
C ILE A 265 40.05 -37.37 16.65
N GLU A 266 40.99 -37.52 15.72
CA GLU A 266 42.41 -37.43 16.04
C GLU A 266 43.18 -36.58 15.02
N LEU A 267 43.85 -35.52 15.49
CA LEU A 267 44.75 -34.71 14.67
C LEU A 267 46.19 -35.25 14.75
N LYS A 268 46.56 -36.13 13.83
CA LYS A 268 47.90 -36.73 13.76
C LYS A 268 48.91 -35.86 13.05
N ASN A 269 50.12 -35.83 13.59
CA ASN A 269 51.29 -35.28 12.92
C ASN A 269 52.01 -36.41 12.17
N ILE A 270 52.13 -36.28 10.85
CA ILE A 270 52.88 -37.19 10.01
C ILE A 270 54.27 -36.58 9.81
N ARG A 271 55.26 -37.13 10.53
CA ARG A 271 56.62 -36.59 10.60
C ARG A 271 57.22 -36.40 9.20
N GLY A 272 57.68 -35.19 8.91
CA GLY A 272 58.31 -34.82 7.64
C GLY A 272 57.35 -34.56 6.48
N ILE A 273 56.03 -34.73 6.67
CA ILE A 273 55.03 -34.59 5.60
C ILE A 273 53.99 -33.52 5.96
N GLY A 274 53.29 -33.67 7.09
CA GLY A 274 52.20 -32.75 7.41
C GLY A 274 51.23 -33.24 8.47
N TYR A 275 49.96 -32.89 8.32
CA TYR A 275 48.92 -33.15 9.29
C TYR A 275 47.78 -33.96 8.67
N LYS A 276 47.19 -34.82 9.48
CA LYS A 276 46.06 -35.68 9.10
C LYS A 276 44.98 -35.58 10.16
N LEU A 277 43.76 -35.24 9.74
CA LEU A 277 42.58 -35.33 10.58
C LEU A 277 41.96 -36.72 10.37
N ILE A 278 41.93 -37.52 11.43
CA ILE A 278 41.25 -38.81 11.44
C ILE A 278 39.86 -38.59 12.03
N VAL A 279 38.84 -39.07 11.32
CA VAL A 279 37.45 -39.03 11.77
C VAL A 279 36.87 -40.42 11.56
N GLU A 280 36.47 -41.07 12.65
CA GLU A 280 35.68 -42.29 12.60
C GLU A 280 34.22 -41.89 12.30
N ASN A 281 33.67 -42.41 11.19
CA ASN A 281 32.36 -42.05 10.66
C ASN A 281 31.24 -42.88 11.29
#